data_AF-I4Z671-F1
#
_entry.id   AF-I4Z671-F1
#
_cell.length_a   1.000
_cell.length_b   1.000
_cell.length_c   1.000
_cell.angle_alpha   90.00
_cell.angle_beta   90.00
_cell.angle_gamma   90.00
#
_symmetry.space_group_name_H-M   'P 1'
#
loop_
_entity.id
_entity.type
_entity.pdbx_description
1 polymer ?
#
loop_
_entity_poly.entity_id
_entity_poly.type
_entity_poly.pdbx_seq_one_letter_code
_entity_poly.pdbx_strand_id
1 'polypeptide(L)'
;MPRAKSTLSTPPETLLDTAAMQASAAEKNRPLVEDIRLLGRLLGDVIREQEGQAAFELIERVRQLSVAYRLKRDSSAGKALDRLLKNLTGDQTVSVIRAFSYFSHLANIAEDRHHVRRREHHEEQGHLHEGSLTMSFERLAQANIHADQIVHALDHAYISPVLTAHPTEVQRKSILDAERAVAELIGRRDTLTSTSDRRDNEEFLRARITQLWQTRMLRYTKLTVSDEIENALSYYPATFLTQLPRLYREIEQALPGAGRLNDGVQALD
;
A
#
# COMPACT_ATOMS: atom_id res chain seq x y z
N MET A 1 20.35 57.92 -36.48
CA MET A 1 21.06 56.74 -35.92
C MET A 1 21.50 57.09 -34.51
N PRO A 2 20.83 56.56 -33.47
CA PRO A 2 21.54 55.65 -32.56
C PRO A 2 20.71 54.49 -31.95
N ARG A 3 21.37 53.33 -31.91
CA ARG A 3 21.39 52.24 -30.89
C ARG A 3 20.09 51.73 -30.25
N ALA A 4 19.64 50.56 -30.72
CA ALA A 4 18.77 49.64 -30.01
C ALA A 4 19.49 49.03 -28.78
N LYS A 5 18.85 49.08 -27.61
CA LYS A 5 19.26 48.34 -26.41
C LYS A 5 18.74 46.91 -26.51
N SER A 6 19.62 45.91 -26.41
CA SER A 6 19.20 44.51 -26.26
C SER A 6 18.79 44.25 -24.81
N THR A 7 17.53 43.90 -24.61
CA THR A 7 17.04 43.35 -23.35
C THR A 7 17.22 41.83 -23.42
N LEU A 8 18.20 41.31 -22.69
CA LEU A 8 18.28 39.89 -22.33
C LEU A 8 17.05 39.55 -21.49
N SER A 9 16.13 38.76 -22.06
CA SER A 9 14.99 38.21 -21.34
C SER A 9 15.49 37.07 -20.45
N THR A 10 15.52 37.30 -19.13
CA THR A 10 15.62 36.23 -18.14
C THR A 10 14.44 35.26 -18.33
N PRO A 11 14.62 33.93 -18.31
CA PRO A 11 13.49 33.00 -18.35
C PRO A 11 12.61 33.18 -17.11
N PRO A 12 11.28 33.00 -17.19
CA PRO A 12 10.38 33.17 -16.06
C PRO A 12 10.67 32.11 -14.97
N GLU A 13 10.93 32.57 -13.74
CA GLU A 13 11.25 31.75 -12.55
C GLU A 13 10.23 30.63 -12.26
N THR A 14 9.02 30.73 -12.78
CA THR A 14 7.90 29.80 -12.56
C THR A 14 8.09 28.40 -13.20
N LEU A 15 8.87 28.30 -14.28
CA LEU A 15 9.14 27.01 -14.94
C LEU A 15 10.22 26.19 -14.21
N LEU A 16 11.18 26.86 -13.57
CA LEU A 16 12.23 26.24 -12.77
C LEU A 16 11.66 25.62 -11.49
N ASP A 17 10.71 26.32 -10.86
CA ASP A 17 10.06 25.86 -9.63
C ASP A 17 9.19 24.62 -9.89
N THR A 18 8.47 24.59 -11.02
CA THR A 18 7.66 23.42 -11.41
C THR A 18 8.53 22.19 -11.74
N ALA A 19 9.66 22.39 -12.41
CA ALA A 19 10.61 21.32 -12.74
C ALA A 19 11.33 20.79 -11.48
N ALA A 20 11.68 21.68 -10.54
CA ALA A 20 12.25 21.30 -9.24
C ALA A 20 11.23 20.56 -8.38
N MET A 21 9.96 20.97 -8.37
CA MET A 21 8.88 20.29 -7.65
C MET A 21 8.57 18.92 -8.26
N GLN A 22 8.60 18.80 -9.59
CA GLN A 22 8.46 17.52 -10.30
C GLN A 22 9.66 16.59 -10.08
N ALA A 23 10.89 17.13 -10.07
CA ALA A 23 12.09 16.38 -9.74
C ALA A 23 12.06 15.90 -8.28
N SER A 24 11.64 16.76 -7.34
CA SER A 24 11.47 16.42 -5.92
C SER A 24 10.38 15.36 -5.72
N ALA A 25 9.25 15.45 -6.43
CA ALA A 25 8.20 14.44 -6.39
C ALA A 25 8.66 13.10 -7.00
N ALA A 26 9.42 13.15 -8.10
CA ALA A 26 10.00 11.96 -8.72
C ALA A 26 11.03 11.29 -7.82
N GLU A 27 11.86 12.07 -7.12
CA GLU A 27 12.84 11.57 -6.16
C GLU A 27 12.17 10.97 -4.92
N LYS A 28 11.16 11.65 -4.37
CA LYS A 28 10.33 11.13 -3.26
C LYS A 28 9.62 9.83 -3.63
N ASN A 29 9.20 9.65 -4.88
CA ASN A 29 8.52 8.43 -5.33
C ASN A 29 9.47 7.34 -5.82
N ARG A 30 10.80 7.57 -5.82
CA ARG A 30 11.77 6.59 -6.29
C ARG A 30 11.69 5.24 -5.55
N PRO A 31 11.60 5.19 -4.19
CA PRO A 31 11.49 3.92 -3.47
C PRO A 31 10.25 3.10 -3.87
N LEU A 32 9.10 3.77 -4.02
CA LEU A 32 7.86 3.13 -4.52
C LEU A 32 8.07 2.49 -5.89
N VAL A 33 8.66 3.23 -6.83
CA VAL A 33 8.91 2.74 -8.19
C VAL A 33 9.88 1.55 -8.19
N GLU A 34 10.88 1.57 -7.31
CA GLU A 34 11.83 0.46 -7.15
C GLU A 34 11.16 -0.81 -6.62
N ASP A 35 10.26 -0.70 -5.64
CA ASP A 35 9.50 -1.82 -5.09
C ASP A 35 8.52 -2.41 -6.11
N ILE A 36 7.75 -1.56 -6.80
CA ILE A 36 6.84 -2.00 -7.87
C ILE A 36 7.62 -2.75 -8.95
N ARG A 37 8.81 -2.24 -9.32
CA ARG A 37 9.67 -2.91 -10.30
C ARG A 37 10.22 -4.23 -9.77
N LEU A 38 10.63 -4.30 -8.50
CA LEU A 38 11.11 -5.53 -7.87
C LEU A 38 10.02 -6.61 -7.89
N LEU A 39 8.86 -6.30 -7.31
CA LEU A 39 7.73 -7.22 -7.23
C LEU A 39 7.23 -7.63 -8.62
N GLY A 40 7.17 -6.69 -9.56
CA GLY A 40 6.81 -6.98 -10.95
C GLY A 40 7.80 -7.91 -11.66
N ARG A 41 9.11 -7.74 -11.43
CA ARG A 41 10.13 -8.67 -11.98
C ARG A 41 9.97 -10.07 -11.39
N LEU A 42 9.86 -10.17 -10.06
CA LEU A 42 9.70 -11.46 -9.38
C LEU A 42 8.43 -12.19 -9.84
N LEU A 43 7.31 -11.48 -9.97
CA LEU A 43 6.08 -12.06 -10.54
C LEU A 43 6.30 -12.53 -11.98
N GLY A 44 6.97 -11.74 -12.81
CA GLY A 44 7.32 -12.13 -14.18
C GLY A 44 8.18 -13.38 -14.25
N ASP A 45 9.15 -13.52 -13.34
CA ASP A 45 10.02 -14.69 -13.24
C ASP A 45 9.25 -15.93 -12.79
N VAL A 46 8.35 -15.78 -11.81
CA VAL A 46 7.43 -16.84 -11.39
C VAL A 46 6.52 -17.28 -12.54
N ILE A 47 5.93 -16.35 -13.29
CA ILE A 47 5.08 -16.69 -14.45
C ILE A 47 5.89 -17.47 -15.49
N ARG A 48 7.10 -17.01 -15.81
CA ARG A 48 7.97 -17.67 -16.78
C ARG A 48 8.34 -19.10 -16.36
N GLU A 49 8.60 -19.30 -15.08
CA GLU A 49 8.95 -20.63 -14.53
C GLU A 49 7.73 -21.56 -14.48
N GLN A 50 6.57 -21.05 -14.06
CA GLN A 50 5.38 -21.86 -13.76
C GLN A 50 4.50 -22.13 -14.98
N GLU A 51 4.40 -21.17 -15.91
CA GLU A 51 3.55 -21.28 -17.12
C GLU A 51 4.34 -21.20 -18.43
N GLY A 52 5.65 -20.97 -18.35
CA GLY A 52 6.54 -20.95 -19.49
C GLY A 52 6.70 -19.58 -20.14
N GLN A 53 7.66 -19.51 -21.07
CA GLN A 53 8.04 -18.28 -21.75
C GLN A 53 6.91 -17.66 -22.58
N ALA A 54 6.10 -18.49 -23.25
CA ALA A 54 5.01 -18.01 -24.11
C ALA A 54 3.91 -17.26 -23.31
N ALA A 55 3.58 -17.75 -22.11
CA ALA A 55 2.61 -17.09 -21.23
C ALA A 55 3.15 -15.75 -20.73
N PHE A 56 4.41 -15.71 -20.31
CA PHE A 56 5.09 -14.47 -19.91
C PHE A 56 5.09 -13.43 -21.04
N GLU A 57 5.48 -13.82 -22.26
CA GLU A 57 5.50 -12.91 -23.42
C GLU A 57 4.12 -12.38 -23.79
N LEU A 58 3.09 -13.22 -23.68
CA LEU A 58 1.71 -12.82 -23.91
C LEU A 58 1.28 -11.73 -22.92
N ILE A 59 1.50 -11.94 -21.63
CA ILE A 59 1.16 -11.00 -20.56
C ILE A 59 1.93 -9.68 -20.74
N GLU A 60 3.23 -9.78 -21.06
CA GLU A 60 4.07 -8.61 -21.29
C GLU A 60 3.63 -7.82 -22.53
N ARG A 61 3.19 -8.50 -23.60
CA ARG A 61 2.62 -7.87 -24.79
C ARG A 61 1.31 -7.13 -24.48
N VAL A 62 0.43 -7.72 -23.66
CA VAL A 62 -0.80 -7.04 -23.17
C VAL A 62 -0.42 -5.77 -22.41
N ARG A 63 0.57 -5.85 -21.51
CA ARG A 63 1.04 -4.72 -20.70
C ARG A 63 1.58 -3.58 -21.57
N GLN A 64 2.46 -3.91 -22.52
CA GLN A 64 3.08 -2.93 -23.42
C GLN A 64 2.05 -2.19 -24.29
N LEU A 65 1.09 -2.92 -24.86
CA LEU A 65 0.02 -2.34 -25.65
C LEU A 65 -0.90 -1.45 -24.81
N SER A 66 -1.22 -1.87 -23.58
CA SER A 66 -2.04 -1.10 -22.63
C SER A 66 -1.36 0.21 -22.23
N VAL A 67 -0.06 0.17 -21.95
CA VAL A 67 0.77 1.36 -21.66
C VAL A 67 0.85 2.28 -22.87
N ALA A 68 1.10 1.76 -24.07
CA ALA A 68 1.17 2.57 -25.29
C ALA A 68 -0.16 3.26 -25.60
N TYR A 69 -1.27 2.54 -25.47
CA TYR A 69 -2.60 3.12 -25.66
C TYR A 69 -2.91 4.24 -24.65
N ARG A 70 -2.67 4.00 -23.36
CA ARG A 70 -3.07 4.94 -22.29
C ARG A 70 -2.13 6.14 -22.16
N LEU A 71 -0.82 5.93 -22.20
CA LEU A 71 0.18 6.98 -21.97
C LEU A 71 0.58 7.70 -23.27
N LYS A 72 0.70 6.97 -24.38
CA LYS A 72 1.14 7.54 -25.67
C LYS A 72 -0.02 7.91 -26.59
N ARG A 73 -1.27 7.69 -26.15
CA ARG A 73 -2.51 7.93 -26.92
C ARG A 73 -2.48 7.30 -28.32
N ASP A 74 -1.80 6.16 -28.45
CA ASP A 74 -1.64 5.47 -29.71
C ASP A 74 -2.89 4.62 -30.03
N SER A 75 -3.74 5.13 -30.92
CA SER A 75 -4.96 4.43 -31.36
C SER A 75 -4.65 3.08 -32.05
N SER A 76 -3.48 2.94 -32.68
CA SER A 76 -3.08 1.69 -33.33
C SER A 76 -2.78 0.59 -32.31
N ALA A 77 -2.14 0.96 -31.18
CA ALA A 77 -1.92 0.08 -30.05
C ALA A 77 -3.24 -0.39 -29.43
N GLY A 78 -4.24 0.50 -29.34
CA GLY A 78 -5.59 0.14 -28.89
C GLY A 78 -6.25 -0.92 -29.76
N LYS A 79 -6.19 -0.78 -31.09
CA LYS A 79 -6.71 -1.78 -32.04
C LYS A 79 -5.94 -3.11 -31.99
N ALA A 80 -4.63 -3.05 -31.73
CA ALA A 80 -3.82 -4.26 -31.56
C ALA A 80 -4.15 -4.98 -30.25
N LEU A 81 -4.36 -4.25 -29.16
CA LEU A 81 -4.79 -4.79 -27.87
C LEU A 81 -6.15 -5.47 -27.99
N ASP A 82 -7.14 -4.80 -28.57
CA ASP A 82 -8.50 -5.34 -28.75
C ASP A 82 -8.49 -6.65 -29.55
N ARG A 83 -7.73 -6.70 -30.65
CA ARG A 83 -7.56 -7.94 -31.43
C ARG A 83 -6.85 -9.04 -30.64
N LEU A 84 -5.84 -8.70 -29.85
CA LEU A 84 -5.13 -9.68 -29.04
C LEU A 84 -6.06 -10.29 -27.98
N LEU A 85 -6.80 -9.45 -27.26
CA LEU A 85 -7.74 -9.89 -26.22
C LEU A 85 -8.87 -10.77 -26.79
N LYS A 86 -9.41 -10.44 -27.97
CA LYS A 86 -10.46 -11.24 -28.64
C LYS A 86 -9.99 -12.63 -29.09
N ASN A 87 -8.70 -12.83 -29.29
CA ASN A 87 -8.13 -14.08 -29.79
C ASN A 87 -7.51 -14.94 -28.66
N LEU A 88 -7.62 -14.54 -27.40
CA LEU A 88 -7.13 -15.35 -26.28
C LEU A 88 -7.98 -16.62 -26.13
N THR A 89 -7.31 -17.75 -25.88
CA THR A 89 -8.00 -18.95 -25.40
C THR A 89 -8.54 -18.73 -23.98
N GLY A 90 -9.42 -19.62 -23.51
CA GLY A 90 -9.91 -19.57 -22.13
C GLY A 90 -8.78 -19.61 -21.10
N ASP A 91 -7.83 -20.53 -21.27
CA ASP A 91 -6.69 -20.69 -20.36
C ASP A 91 -5.77 -19.46 -20.38
N GLN A 92 -5.50 -18.91 -21.58
CA GLN A 92 -4.72 -17.68 -21.72
C GLN A 92 -5.43 -16.49 -21.05
N THR A 93 -6.75 -16.39 -21.20
CA THR A 93 -7.55 -15.34 -20.57
C THR A 93 -7.43 -15.41 -19.05
N VAL A 94 -7.54 -16.62 -18.48
CA VAL A 94 -7.40 -16.84 -17.03
C VAL A 94 -6.00 -16.48 -16.54
N SER A 95 -4.95 -16.87 -17.27
CA SER A 95 -3.56 -16.54 -16.95
C SER A 95 -3.31 -15.02 -16.98
N VAL A 96 -3.78 -14.33 -18.03
CA VAL A 96 -3.66 -12.87 -18.16
C VAL A 96 -4.38 -12.15 -17.03
N ILE A 97 -5.64 -12.51 -16.75
CA ILE A 97 -6.41 -11.88 -15.65
C ILE A 97 -5.69 -12.08 -14.32
N ARG A 98 -5.18 -13.28 -14.05
CA ARG A 98 -4.48 -13.59 -12.80
C ARG A 98 -3.19 -12.80 -12.65
N ALA A 99 -2.40 -12.68 -13.72
CA ALA A 99 -1.17 -11.89 -13.74
C ALA A 99 -1.42 -10.42 -13.42
N PHE A 100 -2.41 -9.79 -14.09
CA PHE A 100 -2.73 -8.39 -13.82
C PHE A 100 -3.34 -8.17 -12.44
N SER A 101 -4.14 -9.11 -11.93
CA SER A 101 -4.72 -9.03 -10.60
C SER A 101 -3.64 -9.10 -9.52
N TYR A 102 -2.73 -10.08 -9.60
CA TYR A 102 -1.62 -10.16 -8.64
C TYR A 102 -0.62 -9.02 -8.79
N PHE A 103 -0.37 -8.53 -10.01
CA PHE A 103 0.43 -7.32 -10.19
C PHE A 103 -0.21 -6.13 -9.45
N SER A 104 -1.54 -5.96 -9.54
CA SER A 104 -2.26 -4.91 -8.82
C SER A 104 -2.14 -5.06 -7.31
N HIS A 105 -2.31 -6.28 -6.78
CA HIS A 105 -2.18 -6.53 -5.33
C HIS A 105 -0.76 -6.21 -4.85
N LEU A 106 0.28 -6.65 -5.58
CA LEU A 106 1.67 -6.37 -5.25
C LEU A 106 2.00 -4.88 -5.34
N ALA A 107 1.43 -4.16 -6.32
CA ALA A 107 1.59 -2.71 -6.43
C ALA A 107 0.97 -1.98 -5.25
N ASN A 108 -0.22 -2.41 -4.79
CA ASN A 108 -0.87 -1.85 -3.60
C ASN A 108 0.00 -2.04 -2.35
N ILE A 109 0.60 -3.23 -2.16
CA ILE A 109 1.52 -3.49 -1.05
C ILE A 109 2.73 -2.54 -1.08
N ALA A 110 3.30 -2.29 -2.26
CA ALA A 110 4.40 -1.35 -2.42
C ALA A 110 3.98 0.10 -2.10
N GLU A 111 2.77 0.50 -2.51
CA GLU A 111 2.18 1.80 -2.19
C GLU A 111 1.94 1.97 -0.69
N ASP A 112 1.38 0.97 -0.02
CA ASP A 112 1.19 0.96 1.43
C ASP A 112 2.53 1.10 2.16
N ARG A 113 3.58 0.35 1.76
CA ARG A 113 4.91 0.53 2.36
C ARG A 113 5.44 1.94 2.13
N HIS A 114 5.25 2.49 0.93
CA HIS A 114 5.69 3.85 0.62
C HIS A 114 4.98 4.90 1.49
N HIS A 115 3.68 4.72 1.74
CA HIS A 115 2.94 5.55 2.68
C HIS A 115 3.53 5.48 4.09
N VAL A 116 3.87 4.27 4.56
CA VAL A 116 4.53 4.09 5.86
C VAL A 116 5.89 4.79 5.90
N ARG A 117 6.74 4.63 4.88
CA ARG A 117 8.05 5.33 4.81
C ARG A 117 7.90 6.84 4.88
N ARG A 118 6.91 7.38 4.16
CA ARG A 118 6.63 8.83 4.17
C ARG A 118 6.19 9.31 5.55
N ARG A 119 5.34 8.53 6.22
CA ARG A 119 4.90 8.84 7.59
C ARG A 119 6.09 8.82 8.56
N GLU A 120 6.90 7.76 8.55
CA GLU A 120 8.12 7.63 9.37
C GLU A 120 9.06 8.84 9.16
N HIS A 121 9.30 9.23 7.91
CA HIS A 121 10.15 10.39 7.59
C HIS A 121 9.58 11.73 8.07
N HIS A 122 8.26 11.92 8.00
CA HIS A 122 7.61 13.12 8.51
C HIS A 122 7.61 13.15 10.06
N GLU A 123 7.46 12.00 10.71
CA GLU A 123 7.57 11.86 12.17
C GLU A 123 9.00 12.19 12.66
N GLU A 124 10.04 11.69 11.97
CA GLU A 124 11.44 12.03 12.26
C GLU A 124 11.74 13.54 12.13
N GLN A 125 11.04 14.23 11.23
CA GLN A 125 11.14 15.68 11.05
C GLN A 125 10.31 16.48 12.08
N GLY A 126 9.62 15.79 12.99
CA GLY A 126 8.73 16.41 13.98
C GLY A 126 7.46 16.99 13.36
N HIS A 127 7.11 16.62 12.11
CA HIS A 127 5.87 17.08 11.49
C HIS A 127 4.68 16.33 12.08
N LEU A 128 3.71 17.08 12.58
CA LEU A 128 2.45 16.54 13.07
C LEU A 128 1.54 16.16 11.90
N HIS A 129 1.01 14.94 11.97
CA HIS A 129 0.12 14.42 10.93
C HIS A 129 -1.33 14.80 11.24
N GLU A 130 -2.07 15.21 10.22
CA GLU A 130 -3.50 15.42 10.35
C GLU A 130 -4.21 14.11 10.73
N GLY A 131 -5.02 14.16 11.79
CA GLY A 131 -5.66 12.99 12.39
C GLY A 131 -4.82 12.24 13.44
N SER A 132 -3.57 12.65 13.72
CA SER A 132 -2.78 12.10 14.83
C SER A 132 -3.28 12.59 16.19
N LEU A 133 -3.07 11.77 17.24
CA LEU A 133 -3.38 12.15 18.61
C LEU A 133 -2.58 13.39 19.05
N THR A 134 -1.28 13.43 18.77
CA THR A 134 -0.41 14.56 19.11
C THR A 134 -0.93 15.88 18.54
N MET A 135 -1.28 15.91 17.24
CA MET A 135 -1.87 17.11 16.62
C MET A 135 -3.21 17.49 17.25
N SER A 136 -4.01 16.49 17.62
CA SER A 136 -5.30 16.73 18.28
C SER A 136 -5.12 17.39 19.64
N PHE A 137 -4.18 16.89 20.46
CA PHE A 137 -3.86 17.50 21.76
C PHE A 137 -3.27 18.91 21.62
N GLU A 138 -2.42 19.15 20.63
CA GLU A 138 -1.90 20.51 20.37
C GLU A 138 -3.02 21.49 19.97
N ARG A 139 -3.95 21.07 19.11
CA ARG A 139 -5.11 21.89 18.72
C ARG A 139 -6.00 22.19 19.93
N LEU A 140 -6.21 21.21 20.81
CA LEU A 140 -6.97 21.40 22.06
C LEU A 140 -6.26 22.37 23.01
N ALA A 141 -4.94 22.25 23.16
CA ALA A 141 -4.14 23.17 23.96
C ALA A 141 -4.17 24.61 23.41
N GLN A 142 -4.07 24.78 22.08
CA GLN A 142 -4.20 26.09 21.42
C GLN A 142 -5.59 26.71 21.60
N ALA A 143 -6.62 25.89 21.76
CA ALA A 143 -7.98 26.31 22.08
C ALA A 143 -8.21 26.56 23.59
N ASN A 144 -7.16 26.50 24.44
CA ASN A 144 -7.23 26.59 25.89
C ASN A 144 -8.15 25.54 26.54
N ILE A 145 -8.22 24.34 25.97
CA ILE A 145 -8.91 23.20 26.58
C ILE A 145 -7.91 22.46 27.46
N HIS A 146 -8.22 22.37 28.76
CA HIS A 146 -7.33 21.79 29.75
C HIS A 146 -7.46 20.26 29.83
N ALA A 147 -6.42 19.60 30.33
CA ALA A 147 -6.32 18.13 30.38
C ALA A 147 -7.45 17.47 31.16
N ASP A 148 -7.91 18.08 32.26
CA ASP A 148 -9.05 17.62 33.07
C ASP A 148 -10.36 17.58 32.27
N GLN A 149 -10.59 18.60 31.44
CA GLN A 149 -11.77 18.65 30.56
C GLN A 149 -11.72 17.56 29.49
N ILE A 150 -10.52 17.27 28.96
CA ILE A 150 -10.31 16.22 27.97
C ILE A 150 -10.55 14.85 28.59
N VAL A 151 -9.98 14.59 29.78
CA VAL A 151 -10.18 13.34 30.53
C VAL A 151 -11.66 13.13 30.82
N HIS A 152 -12.35 14.14 31.34
CA HIS A 152 -13.79 14.05 31.60
C HIS A 152 -14.61 13.73 30.33
N ALA A 153 -14.23 14.29 29.17
CA ALA A 153 -14.90 13.97 27.91
C ALA A 153 -14.63 12.52 27.46
N LEU A 154 -13.39 12.05 27.60
CA LEU A 154 -12.99 10.68 27.26
C LEU A 154 -13.65 9.63 28.16
N ASP A 155 -13.85 9.92 29.44
CA ASP A 155 -14.58 9.04 30.39
C ASP A 155 -16.01 8.73 29.93
N HIS A 156 -16.61 9.60 29.12
CA HIS A 156 -17.96 9.45 28.59
C HIS A 156 -17.97 9.12 27.08
N ALA A 157 -16.79 9.02 26.46
CA ALA A 157 -16.67 8.75 25.04
C ALA A 157 -16.79 7.25 24.77
N TYR A 158 -17.72 6.86 23.90
CA TYR A 158 -17.87 5.47 23.46
C TYR A 158 -17.75 5.38 21.94
N ILE A 159 -16.69 4.72 21.49
CA ILE A 159 -16.46 4.43 20.07
C ILE A 159 -16.62 2.93 19.87
N SER A 160 -17.60 2.53 19.05
CA SER A 160 -17.87 1.13 18.73
C SER A 160 -17.81 0.91 17.22
N PRO A 161 -16.63 0.53 16.70
CA PRO A 161 -16.48 0.20 15.29
C PRO A 161 -17.30 -1.05 14.95
N VAL A 162 -18.23 -0.94 13.99
CA VAL A 162 -18.99 -2.09 13.49
C VAL A 162 -18.26 -2.66 12.27
N LEU A 163 -17.72 -3.87 12.42
CA LEU A 163 -17.14 -4.61 11.31
C LEU A 163 -18.27 -5.17 10.44
N THR A 164 -18.35 -4.69 9.21
CA THR A 164 -19.25 -5.23 8.19
C THR A 164 -18.45 -6.09 7.23
N ALA A 165 -18.91 -7.31 6.96
CA ALA A 165 -18.34 -8.09 5.87
C ALA A 165 -18.58 -7.34 4.54
N HIS A 166 -17.52 -7.12 3.76
CA HIS A 166 -17.70 -6.61 2.40
C HIS A 166 -18.16 -7.79 1.52
N PRO A 167 -19.34 -7.71 0.87
CA PRO A 167 -19.98 -8.84 0.17
C PRO A 167 -19.23 -9.43 -1.04
N THR A 168 -18.02 -8.95 -1.34
CA THR A 168 -17.25 -9.34 -2.55
C THR A 168 -15.79 -9.70 -2.27
N GLU A 169 -15.28 -9.52 -1.05
CA GLU A 169 -13.84 -9.54 -0.78
C GLU A 169 -13.41 -10.49 0.35
N VAL A 170 -14.06 -11.65 0.50
CA VAL A 170 -13.44 -12.71 1.31
C VAL A 170 -12.37 -13.41 0.47
N GLN A 171 -11.23 -12.74 0.34
CA GLN A 171 -10.01 -13.35 -0.18
C GLN A 171 -9.66 -14.58 0.67
N ARG A 172 -9.08 -15.61 0.05
CA ARG A 172 -8.67 -16.81 0.81
C ARG A 172 -7.65 -16.40 1.86
N LYS A 173 -7.77 -16.95 3.08
CA LYS A 173 -6.77 -16.77 4.15
C LYS A 173 -5.33 -16.99 3.66
N SER A 174 -5.11 -17.99 2.82
CA SER A 174 -3.78 -18.26 2.24
C SER A 174 -3.24 -17.15 1.31
N ILE A 175 -4.13 -16.41 0.65
CA ILE A 175 -3.76 -15.22 -0.15
C ILE A 175 -3.40 -14.09 0.79
N LEU A 176 -4.27 -13.80 1.77
CA LEU A 176 -4.05 -12.76 2.78
C LEU A 176 -2.73 -12.97 3.55
N ASP A 177 -2.45 -14.21 3.96
CA ASP A 177 -1.23 -14.56 4.68
C ASP A 177 0.03 -14.39 3.79
N ALA A 178 -0.07 -14.73 2.49
CA ALA A 178 1.03 -14.53 1.56
C ALA A 178 1.25 -13.03 1.26
N GLU A 179 0.20 -12.23 1.10
CA GLU A 179 0.29 -10.78 0.92
C GLU A 179 0.89 -10.10 2.14
N ARG A 180 0.46 -10.47 3.36
CA ARG A 180 1.06 -9.99 4.61
C ARG A 180 2.55 -10.33 4.70
N ALA A 181 2.93 -11.54 4.33
CA ALA A 181 4.33 -11.95 4.30
C ALA A 181 5.15 -11.15 3.28
N VAL A 182 4.60 -10.85 2.10
CA VAL A 182 5.24 -9.97 1.11
C VAL A 182 5.42 -8.56 1.67
N ALA A 183 4.38 -7.99 2.29
CA ALA A 183 4.43 -6.66 2.91
C ALA A 183 5.51 -6.58 4.00
N GLU A 184 5.60 -7.60 4.86
CA GLU A 184 6.63 -7.69 5.89
C GLU A 184 8.04 -7.80 5.27
N LEU A 185 8.23 -8.64 4.26
CA LEU A 185 9.51 -8.81 3.60
C LEU A 185 9.98 -7.53 2.90
N ILE A 186 9.07 -6.79 2.26
CA ILE A 186 9.34 -5.48 1.68
C ILE A 186 9.70 -4.46 2.76
N GLY A 187 8.99 -4.44 3.89
CA GLY A 187 9.32 -3.58 5.03
C GLY A 187 10.71 -3.87 5.60
N ARG A 188 11.04 -5.15 5.85
CA ARG A 188 12.36 -5.58 6.34
C ARG A 188 13.48 -5.22 5.37
N ARG A 189 13.20 -5.23 4.07
CA ARG A 189 14.20 -4.98 3.03
C ARG A 189 14.82 -3.58 3.12
N ASP A 190 14.11 -2.61 3.70
CA ASP A 190 14.61 -1.25 3.88
C ASP A 190 15.80 -1.15 4.82
N THR A 191 15.91 -2.07 5.79
CA THR A 191 16.98 -2.08 6.79
C THR A 191 18.14 -3.01 6.42
N LEU A 192 18.03 -3.77 5.32
CA LEU A 192 19.06 -4.74 4.93
C LEU A 192 20.23 -4.04 4.22
N THR A 193 21.41 -4.13 4.81
CA THR A 193 22.65 -3.54 4.27
C THR A 193 23.54 -4.56 3.55
N SER A 194 23.49 -5.82 3.96
CA SER A 194 24.24 -6.94 3.36
C SER A 194 23.64 -7.39 2.03
N THR A 195 24.49 -7.64 1.03
CA THR A 195 24.07 -8.20 -0.26
C THR A 195 23.52 -9.61 -0.14
N SER A 196 24.07 -10.42 0.79
CA SER A 196 23.57 -11.77 1.06
C SER A 196 22.16 -11.72 1.62
N ASP A 197 21.92 -10.89 2.63
CA ASP A 197 20.62 -10.79 3.30
C ASP A 197 19.54 -10.29 2.34
N ARG A 198 19.89 -9.36 1.44
CA ARG A 198 18.98 -8.89 0.38
C ARG A 198 18.64 -9.99 -0.62
N ARG A 199 19.59 -10.87 -0.95
CA ARG A 199 19.33 -12.02 -1.81
C ARG A 199 18.41 -13.03 -1.13
N ASP A 200 18.67 -13.35 0.13
CA ASP A 200 17.83 -14.28 0.89
C ASP A 200 16.41 -13.73 1.06
N ASN A 201 16.26 -12.42 1.33
CA ASN A 201 14.97 -11.73 1.34
C ASN A 201 14.24 -11.83 -0.01
N GLU A 202 14.97 -11.67 -1.13
CA GLU A 202 14.40 -11.80 -2.48
C GLU A 202 13.95 -13.23 -2.78
N GLU A 203 14.68 -14.25 -2.31
CA GLU A 203 14.25 -15.65 -2.40
C GLU A 203 12.96 -15.91 -1.62
N PHE A 204 12.84 -15.35 -0.40
CA PHE A 204 11.59 -15.44 0.37
C PHE A 204 10.43 -14.71 -0.32
N LEU A 205 10.68 -13.52 -0.90
CA LEU A 205 9.68 -12.80 -1.68
C LEU A 205 9.19 -13.64 -2.87
N ARG A 206 10.13 -14.20 -3.63
CA ARG A 206 9.82 -15.09 -4.76
C ARG A 206 8.98 -16.29 -4.30
N ALA A 207 9.33 -16.92 -3.18
CA ALA A 207 8.55 -18.04 -2.64
C ALA A 207 7.11 -17.65 -2.31
N ARG A 208 6.88 -16.48 -1.70
CA ARG A 208 5.52 -15.98 -1.40
C ARG A 208 4.75 -15.60 -2.66
N ILE A 209 5.41 -15.03 -3.67
CA ILE A 209 4.79 -14.74 -4.96
C ILE A 209 4.42 -16.04 -5.70
N THR A 210 5.27 -17.07 -5.64
CA THR A 210 4.93 -18.40 -6.17
C THR A 210 3.73 -18.99 -5.45
N GLN A 211 3.65 -18.85 -4.12
CA GLN A 211 2.49 -19.29 -3.34
C GLN A 211 1.21 -18.57 -3.79
N LEU A 212 1.25 -17.26 -4.03
CA LEU A 212 0.13 -16.51 -4.61
C LEU A 212 -0.26 -17.07 -5.98
N TRP A 213 0.72 -17.28 -6.88
CA TRP A 213 0.48 -17.79 -8.23
C TRP A 213 -0.21 -19.16 -8.25
N GLN A 214 0.26 -20.07 -7.40
CA GLN A 214 -0.27 -21.43 -7.25
C GLN A 214 -1.61 -21.47 -6.51
N THR A 215 -1.98 -20.40 -5.82
CA THR A 215 -3.29 -20.30 -5.17
C THR A 215 -4.34 -19.81 -6.16
N ARG A 216 -5.43 -20.57 -6.32
CA ARG A 216 -6.56 -20.14 -7.15
C ARG A 216 -7.25 -18.92 -6.52
N MET A 217 -7.31 -17.82 -7.27
CA MET A 217 -7.94 -16.56 -6.83
C MET A 217 -9.45 -16.70 -6.61
N LEU A 218 -10.16 -17.37 -7.52
CA LEU A 218 -11.60 -17.55 -7.43
C LEU A 218 -11.97 -18.78 -6.60
N ARG A 219 -12.95 -18.63 -5.69
CA ARG A 219 -13.69 -19.74 -5.10
C ARG A 219 -14.89 -20.04 -6.01
N TYR A 220 -15.09 -21.31 -6.36
CA TYR A 220 -16.29 -21.76 -7.07
C TYR A 220 -17.47 -22.05 -6.12
N THR A 221 -17.22 -22.02 -4.81
CA THR A 221 -18.23 -22.24 -3.78
C THR A 221 -18.70 -20.92 -3.19
N LYS A 222 -20.02 -20.78 -3.00
CA LYS A 222 -20.59 -19.67 -2.23
C LYS A 222 -19.99 -19.72 -0.82
N LEU A 223 -19.56 -18.55 -0.34
CA LEU A 223 -19.12 -18.37 1.04
C LEU A 223 -20.28 -18.68 1.98
N THR A 224 -19.97 -19.32 3.09
CA THR A 224 -20.92 -19.52 4.18
C THR A 224 -20.86 -18.35 5.14
N VAL A 225 -21.92 -18.14 5.94
CA VAL A 225 -21.91 -17.14 7.03
C VAL A 225 -20.74 -17.39 8.00
N SER A 226 -20.38 -18.65 8.21
CA SER A 226 -19.22 -19.01 9.03
C SER A 226 -17.89 -18.50 8.47
N ASP A 227 -17.69 -18.53 7.14
CA ASP A 227 -16.50 -17.95 6.50
C ASP A 227 -16.43 -16.43 6.74
N GLU A 228 -17.57 -15.73 6.74
CA GLU A 228 -17.62 -14.28 6.98
C GLU A 228 -17.25 -13.94 8.44
N ILE A 229 -17.76 -14.74 9.39
CA ILE A 229 -17.42 -14.60 10.81
C ILE A 229 -15.93 -14.85 11.04
N GLU A 230 -15.37 -15.94 10.48
CA GLU A 230 -13.93 -16.22 10.61
C GLU A 230 -13.06 -15.10 9.99
N ASN A 231 -13.47 -14.55 8.85
CA ASN A 231 -12.77 -13.45 8.22
C ASN A 231 -12.79 -12.19 9.10
N ALA A 232 -13.96 -11.82 9.64
CA ALA A 232 -14.10 -10.69 10.55
C ALA A 232 -13.26 -10.87 11.83
N LEU A 233 -13.30 -12.08 12.41
CA LEU A 233 -12.50 -12.40 13.61
C LEU A 233 -10.99 -12.37 13.33
N SER A 234 -10.56 -12.60 12.09
CA SER A 234 -9.13 -12.58 11.74
C SER A 234 -8.47 -11.21 11.95
N TYR A 235 -9.24 -10.11 11.91
CA TYR A 235 -8.72 -8.75 12.12
C TYR A 235 -8.38 -8.45 13.59
N TYR A 236 -8.98 -9.19 14.54
CA TYR A 236 -8.72 -8.98 15.97
C TYR A 236 -7.25 -9.21 16.35
N PRO A 237 -6.68 -10.42 16.17
CA PRO A 237 -5.28 -10.67 16.49
C PRO A 237 -4.33 -9.96 15.53
N ALA A 238 -4.72 -9.77 14.27
CA ALA A 238 -3.87 -9.13 13.27
C ALA A 238 -3.72 -7.61 13.49
N THR A 239 -4.68 -6.95 14.13
CA THR A 239 -4.68 -5.49 14.27
C THR A 239 -5.23 -5.03 15.61
N PHE A 240 -6.51 -5.23 15.91
CA PHE A 240 -7.16 -4.58 17.05
C PHE A 240 -6.50 -4.89 18.40
N LEU A 241 -6.18 -6.17 18.65
CA LEU A 241 -5.58 -6.61 19.91
C LEU A 241 -4.15 -6.09 20.13
N THR A 242 -3.46 -5.64 19.07
CA THR A 242 -2.12 -5.04 19.18
C THR A 242 -2.15 -3.52 19.14
N GLN A 243 -3.06 -2.91 18.38
CA GLN A 243 -3.11 -1.45 18.19
C GLN A 243 -3.94 -0.74 19.24
N LEU A 244 -5.05 -1.32 19.74
CA LEU A 244 -5.86 -0.67 20.78
C LEU A 244 -5.04 -0.38 22.05
N PRO A 245 -4.27 -1.34 22.61
CA PRO A 245 -3.46 -1.03 23.79
C PRO A 245 -2.38 0.04 23.54
N ARG A 246 -1.88 0.16 22.29
CA ARG A 246 -0.93 1.21 21.91
C ARG A 246 -1.60 2.58 21.91
N LEU A 247 -2.79 2.67 21.31
CA LEU A 247 -3.60 3.89 21.28
C LEU A 247 -3.90 4.38 22.70
N TYR A 248 -4.36 3.50 23.60
CA TYR A 248 -4.60 3.86 25.00
C TYR A 248 -3.33 4.37 25.69
N ARG A 249 -2.19 3.71 25.46
CA ARG A 249 -0.91 4.15 26.02
C ARG A 249 -0.48 5.51 25.50
N GLU A 250 -0.69 5.81 24.22
CA GLU A 250 -0.41 7.12 23.63
C GLU A 250 -1.26 8.22 24.28
N ILE A 251 -2.55 7.95 24.54
CA ILE A 251 -3.45 8.87 25.24
C ILE A 251 -2.98 9.09 26.69
N GLU A 252 -2.67 8.02 27.43
CA GLU A 252 -2.18 8.10 28.81
C GLU A 252 -0.85 8.87 28.92
N GLN A 253 0.05 8.69 27.96
CA GLN A 253 1.32 9.44 27.90
C GLN A 253 1.12 10.93 27.63
N ALA A 254 0.14 11.27 26.78
CA ALA A 254 -0.19 12.65 26.46
C ALA A 254 -0.95 13.38 27.59
N LEU A 255 -1.64 12.63 28.45
CA LEU A 255 -2.43 13.16 29.57
C LEU A 255 -1.97 12.57 30.92
N PRO A 256 -0.77 12.92 31.41
CA PRO A 256 -0.26 12.42 32.69
C PRO A 256 -1.09 12.96 33.85
N GLY A 257 -2.03 12.15 34.33
CA GLY A 257 -3.02 12.52 35.35
C GLY A 257 -4.42 11.93 35.11
N ALA A 258 -4.68 11.44 33.89
CA ALA A 258 -5.78 10.51 33.65
C ALA A 258 -5.49 9.21 34.44
N GLY A 259 -6.25 8.92 35.49
CA GLY A 259 -6.19 7.61 36.15
C GLY A 259 -6.34 6.52 35.10
N ARG A 260 -5.64 5.39 35.26
CA ARG A 260 -5.58 4.26 34.32
C ARG A 260 -6.91 4.11 33.58
N LEU A 261 -6.94 4.40 32.28
CA LEU A 261 -8.11 4.22 31.42
C LEU A 261 -8.43 2.72 31.21
N ASN A 262 -7.84 1.84 32.02
CA ASN A 262 -7.58 0.43 31.78
C ASN A 262 -8.36 -0.49 32.74
N ASP A 263 -9.17 0.06 33.64
CA ASP A 263 -10.00 -0.73 34.56
C ASP A 263 -11.11 -1.52 33.84
N GLY A 264 -11.38 -1.21 32.56
CA GLY A 264 -12.37 -1.93 31.73
C GLY A 264 -11.88 -3.20 31.04
N VAL A 265 -10.56 -3.45 30.96
CA VAL A 265 -10.01 -4.62 30.25
C VAL A 265 -9.80 -5.82 31.21
N GLN A 266 -9.74 -5.60 32.52
CA GLN A 266 -9.59 -6.67 33.52
C GLN A 266 -10.87 -7.50 33.76
N ALA A 267 -12.00 -7.13 33.13
CA ALA A 267 -13.29 -7.82 33.34
C ALA A 267 -13.58 -8.93 32.32
N LEU A 268 -12.61 -9.31 31.48
CA LEU A 268 -12.74 -10.36 30.47
C LEU A 268 -11.60 -11.40 30.62
N ASP A 269 -11.50 -12.01 31.80
CA ASP A 269 -10.89 -13.32 32.01
C ASP A 269 -12.00 -14.36 32.29
#